data_AF-A0A1J7GNE2-F1
#
_entry.id   AF-A0A1J7GNE2-F1
#
_cell.length_a   1.000
_cell.length_b   1.000
_cell.length_c   1.000
_cell.angle_alpha   90.00
_cell.angle_beta   90.00
_cell.angle_gamma   90.00
#
_symmetry.space_group_name_H-M   'P 1'
#
loop_
_entity.id
_entity.type
_entity.pdbx_description
1 polymer ?
#
loop_
_entity_poly.entity_id
_entity_poly.type
_entity_poly.pdbx_seq_one_letter_code
_entity_poly.pdbx_strand_id
1 'polypeptide(L)'
;MNIFVVVFLAMVTLFHGSVARTIDVATPAPEPMSATPPLSLIPESAPTSAPSNGSVTYTVGDNIGWTIPNDGASAYVTWASSKNFKVGDILVFNYEKNAHNVEEVTKEKYDSCNSVSPLSIYSNTPQRVTINKSGPHYFICGVPGHCSAGQKLAINVTTITATATATFPSSNATLPSTSTTLSFSPPQNHGAASLGLFGIMLYIVVAFFY
;
A
#
# COMPACT_ATOMS: atom_id res chain seq x y z
N MET A 1 39.43 29.54 -30.34
CA MET A 1 40.58 28.61 -30.39
C MET A 1 41.31 28.75 -29.06
N ASN A 2 41.63 27.65 -28.36
CA ASN A 2 42.34 27.58 -27.06
C ASN A 2 41.55 27.80 -25.75
N ILE A 3 40.62 26.89 -25.44
CA ILE A 3 40.34 26.53 -24.03
C ILE A 3 40.18 25.01 -23.88
N PHE A 4 39.72 24.33 -24.94
CA PHE A 4 39.53 22.88 -24.98
C PHE A 4 40.84 22.06 -24.99
N VAL A 5 41.98 22.64 -25.39
CA VAL A 5 43.28 21.93 -25.44
C VAL A 5 43.97 21.87 -24.07
N VAL A 6 43.69 22.83 -23.17
CA VAL A 6 44.35 22.91 -21.86
C VAL A 6 43.74 21.93 -20.86
N VAL A 7 42.44 21.62 -20.99
CA VAL A 7 41.76 20.66 -20.10
C VAL A 7 42.10 19.22 -20.48
N PHE A 8 42.33 18.93 -21.78
CA PHE A 8 42.68 17.58 -22.23
C PHE A 8 44.10 17.15 -21.86
N LEU A 9 45.04 18.10 -21.66
CA LEU A 9 46.41 17.77 -21.29
C LEU A 9 46.61 17.58 -19.76
N ALA A 10 45.64 17.97 -18.93
CA ALA A 10 45.69 17.80 -17.47
C ALA A 10 45.18 16.45 -16.96
N MET A 11 44.58 15.61 -17.82
CA MET A 11 43.99 14.32 -17.43
C MET A 11 44.89 13.10 -17.70
N VAL A 12 46.13 13.28 -18.18
CA VAL A 12 47.02 12.17 -18.56
C VAL A 12 48.14 11.89 -17.52
N THR A 13 48.26 12.65 -16.44
CA THR A 13 49.36 12.47 -15.46
C THR A 13 48.90 12.38 -14.00
N LEU A 14 47.98 11.47 -13.68
CA LEU A 14 47.65 11.12 -12.29
C LEU A 14 47.41 9.62 -12.06
N PHE A 15 48.12 8.77 -12.80
CA PHE A 15 48.35 7.38 -12.43
C PHE A 15 49.77 7.22 -11.88
N HIS A 16 49.96 7.57 -10.60
CA HIS A 16 51.15 7.19 -9.85
C HIS A 16 50.75 6.51 -8.55
N GLY A 17 50.92 5.19 -8.54
CA GLY A 17 51.44 4.43 -7.41
C GLY A 17 50.74 4.56 -6.07
N SER A 18 49.68 3.77 -5.88
CA SER A 18 49.35 3.25 -4.55
C SER A 18 49.56 1.74 -4.57
N VAL A 19 50.68 1.34 -3.97
CA VAL A 19 51.04 -0.01 -3.58
C VAL A 19 49.85 -0.74 -2.96
N ALA A 20 49.48 -1.88 -3.57
CA ALA A 20 48.54 -2.82 -3.00
C ALA A 20 49.12 -3.34 -1.68
N ARG A 21 48.57 -2.87 -0.56
CA ARG A 21 48.86 -3.42 0.77
C ARG A 21 48.00 -4.68 0.90
N THR A 22 48.63 -5.84 0.74
CA THR A 22 48.05 -7.14 1.07
C THR A 22 47.72 -7.11 2.56
N ILE A 23 46.43 -7.02 2.89
CA ILE A 23 45.94 -7.29 4.25
C ILE A 23 45.83 -8.80 4.33
N ASP A 24 46.73 -9.43 5.07
CA ASP A 24 46.61 -10.83 5.46
C ASP A 24 45.31 -10.99 6.26
N VAL A 25 44.27 -11.51 5.59
CA VAL A 25 43.04 -11.96 6.25
C VAL A 25 43.41 -13.21 7.04
N ALA A 26 43.76 -13.00 8.32
CA ALA A 26 43.87 -14.08 9.28
C ALA A 26 42.54 -14.84 9.30
N THR A 27 42.58 -16.08 8.82
CA THR A 27 41.46 -17.02 8.88
C THR A 27 41.28 -17.39 10.36
N PRO A 28 40.15 -17.08 11.01
CA PRO A 28 39.91 -17.57 12.35
C PRO A 28 39.80 -19.09 12.31
N ALA A 29 40.60 -19.76 13.15
CA ALA A 29 40.55 -21.19 13.36
C ALA A 29 39.13 -21.64 13.77
N PRO A 30 38.67 -22.83 13.37
CA PRO A 30 37.40 -23.35 13.84
C PRO A 30 37.48 -23.58 15.37
N GLU A 31 36.67 -22.84 16.12
CA GLU A 31 36.49 -23.09 17.55
C GLU A 31 35.87 -24.49 17.77
N PRO A 32 36.31 -25.24 18.79
CA PRO A 32 35.71 -26.52 19.14
C PRO A 32 34.26 -26.32 19.60
N MET A 33 33.32 -27.01 18.93
CA MET A 33 31.93 -27.08 19.36
C MET A 33 31.84 -27.70 20.76
N SER A 34 31.61 -26.84 21.75
CA SER A 34 31.36 -27.26 23.12
C SER A 34 29.92 -27.73 23.27
N ALA A 35 29.81 -29.01 23.61
CA ALA A 35 28.71 -29.76 24.20
C ALA A 35 27.38 -29.04 24.45
N THR A 36 26.34 -29.65 23.87
CA THR A 36 24.92 -29.46 24.11
C THR A 36 24.55 -29.43 25.60
N PRO A 37 23.81 -28.42 26.10
CA PRO A 37 23.21 -28.47 27.43
C PRO A 37 22.04 -29.48 27.48
N PRO A 38 21.75 -30.05 28.65
CA PRO A 38 20.70 -31.06 28.80
C PRO A 38 19.30 -30.48 28.53
N LEU A 39 18.45 -31.30 27.91
CA LEU A 39 17.03 -31.04 27.69
C LEU A 39 16.31 -30.83 29.02
N SER A 40 16.12 -29.57 29.42
CA SER A 40 15.17 -29.20 30.47
C SER A 40 13.76 -29.31 29.92
N LEU A 41 13.08 -30.37 30.32
CA LEU A 41 11.63 -30.55 30.18
C LEU A 41 10.91 -29.45 30.96
N ILE A 42 10.25 -28.53 30.25
CA ILE A 42 9.21 -27.68 30.82
C ILE A 42 7.96 -27.82 29.93
N PRO A 43 6.84 -28.36 30.44
CA PRO A 43 5.55 -28.21 29.80
C PRO A 43 4.93 -26.92 30.34
N GLU A 44 5.33 -25.77 29.81
CA GLU A 44 4.56 -24.53 30.01
C GLU A 44 3.75 -24.31 28.75
N SER A 45 2.47 -24.64 28.84
CA SER A 45 1.46 -24.31 27.84
C SER A 45 1.45 -22.80 27.67
N ALA A 46 2.24 -22.29 26.72
CA ALA A 46 2.25 -20.88 26.38
C ALA A 46 0.80 -20.45 26.13
N PRO A 47 0.30 -19.38 26.77
CA PRO A 47 -1.00 -18.85 26.42
C PRO A 47 -0.95 -18.49 24.94
N THR A 48 -1.77 -19.16 24.13
CA THR A 48 -1.97 -18.82 22.73
C THR A 48 -2.23 -17.31 22.68
N SER A 49 -1.28 -16.55 22.10
CA SER A 49 -1.39 -15.11 21.99
C SER A 49 -2.74 -14.79 21.35
N ALA A 50 -3.65 -14.21 22.12
CA ALA A 50 -4.91 -13.72 21.59
C ALA A 50 -4.63 -12.81 20.38
N PRO A 51 -5.51 -12.74 19.37
CA PRO A 51 -5.33 -11.83 18.26
C PRO A 51 -5.18 -10.41 18.79
N SER A 52 -3.99 -9.82 18.63
CA SER A 52 -3.74 -8.43 18.99
C SER A 52 -4.60 -7.55 18.10
N ASN A 53 -5.60 -6.87 18.67
CA ASN A 53 -6.28 -5.72 18.05
C ASN A 53 -5.33 -4.50 18.06
N GLY A 54 -4.12 -4.67 17.56
CA GLY A 54 -3.10 -3.62 17.43
C GLY A 54 -3.13 -3.00 16.04
N SER A 55 -2.56 -1.80 15.91
CA SER A 55 -2.34 -1.19 14.60
C SER A 55 -1.30 -1.98 13.79
N VAL A 56 -1.60 -2.18 12.51
CA VAL A 56 -0.68 -2.80 11.55
C VAL A 56 0.08 -1.71 10.81
N THR A 57 1.37 -1.92 10.60
CA THR A 57 2.19 -1.06 9.72
C THR A 57 2.34 -1.71 8.36
N TYR A 58 1.92 -1.02 7.30
CA TYR A 58 2.02 -1.44 5.92
C TYR A 58 3.06 -0.62 5.17
N THR A 59 4.06 -1.29 4.60
CA THR A 59 5.00 -0.65 3.67
C THR A 59 4.35 -0.57 2.30
N VAL A 60 4.07 0.64 1.83
CA VAL A 60 3.40 0.87 0.54
C VAL A 60 4.28 0.36 -0.59
N GLY A 61 3.72 -0.54 -1.41
CA GLY A 61 4.44 -1.17 -2.52
C GLY A 61 5.41 -2.28 -2.09
N ASP A 62 5.47 -2.66 -0.81
CA ASP A 62 6.39 -3.69 -0.31
C ASP A 62 7.84 -3.44 -0.81
N ASN A 63 8.38 -4.32 -1.66
CA ASN A 63 9.75 -4.18 -2.19
C ASN A 63 9.91 -3.10 -3.27
N ILE A 64 8.85 -2.68 -3.96
CA ILE A 64 8.94 -1.62 -4.99
C ILE A 64 8.95 -0.22 -4.37
N GLY A 65 8.44 -0.07 -3.15
CA GLY A 65 8.30 1.21 -2.47
C GLY A 65 7.29 2.17 -3.14
N TRP A 66 7.44 3.46 -2.83
CA TRP A 66 6.65 4.55 -3.40
C TRP A 66 7.40 5.22 -4.55
N THR A 67 7.33 4.62 -5.74
CA THR A 67 7.95 5.09 -6.98
C THR A 67 6.94 5.15 -8.13
N ILE A 68 7.36 5.57 -9.33
CA ILE A 68 6.57 5.39 -10.56
C ILE A 68 6.70 3.91 -10.99
N PRO A 69 5.60 3.13 -10.96
CA PRO A 69 5.64 1.71 -11.31
C PRO A 69 5.68 1.52 -12.84
N ASN A 70 6.40 0.50 -13.30
CA ASN A 70 6.50 0.19 -14.74
C ASN A 70 5.16 -0.19 -15.37
N ASP A 71 4.28 -0.88 -14.62
CA ASP A 71 2.96 -1.34 -15.09
C ASP A 71 1.84 -0.34 -14.79
N GLY A 72 2.19 0.93 -14.57
CA GLY A 72 1.28 1.98 -14.15
C GLY A 72 0.60 1.67 -12.81
N ALA A 73 -0.60 2.21 -12.60
CA ALA A 73 -1.28 2.15 -11.30
C ALA A 73 -1.58 0.73 -10.79
N SER A 74 -1.52 -0.28 -11.66
CA SER A 74 -1.82 -1.68 -11.33
C SER A 74 -0.99 -2.23 -10.17
N ALA A 75 0.27 -1.80 -10.04
CA ALA A 75 1.16 -2.25 -8.97
C ALA A 75 0.59 -1.91 -7.57
N TYR A 76 0.12 -0.68 -7.38
CA TYR A 76 -0.47 -0.25 -6.10
C TYR A 76 -1.89 -0.79 -5.90
N VAL A 77 -2.65 -0.98 -6.98
CA VAL A 77 -3.98 -1.61 -6.91
C VAL A 77 -3.86 -3.05 -6.43
N THR A 78 -2.98 -3.85 -7.04
CA THR A 78 -2.71 -5.23 -6.63
C THR A 78 -2.19 -5.28 -5.20
N TRP A 79 -1.21 -4.42 -4.86
CA TRP A 79 -0.70 -4.31 -3.50
C TRP A 79 -1.82 -4.05 -2.48
N ALA A 80 -2.65 -3.03 -2.72
CA ALA A 80 -3.74 -2.66 -1.82
C ALA A 80 -4.80 -3.76 -1.67
N SER A 81 -5.12 -4.47 -2.76
CA SER A 81 -6.12 -5.55 -2.77
C SER A 81 -5.75 -6.74 -1.88
N SER A 82 -4.45 -6.89 -1.56
CA SER A 82 -3.95 -7.97 -0.71
C SER A 82 -3.96 -7.65 0.80
N LYS A 83 -4.44 -6.47 1.20
CA LYS A 83 -4.37 -5.99 2.59
C LYS A 83 -5.77 -5.68 3.16
N ASN A 84 -5.88 -5.64 4.48
CA ASN A 84 -7.08 -5.22 5.19
C ASN A 84 -6.76 -4.04 6.10
N PHE A 85 -7.08 -2.83 5.64
CA PHE A 85 -6.79 -1.62 6.39
C PHE A 85 -7.86 -1.34 7.45
N LYS A 86 -7.41 -1.01 8.64
CA LYS A 86 -8.23 -0.64 9.79
C LYS A 86 -7.84 0.74 10.32
N VAL A 87 -8.78 1.40 10.96
CA VAL A 87 -8.51 2.66 11.67
C VAL A 87 -7.40 2.42 12.70
N GLY A 88 -6.38 3.28 12.69
CA GLY A 88 -5.18 3.17 13.52
C GLY A 88 -3.96 2.57 12.81
N ASP A 89 -4.15 1.90 11.67
CA ASP A 89 -3.05 1.36 10.88
C ASP A 89 -2.15 2.48 10.33
N ILE A 90 -0.90 2.13 10.00
CA ILE A 90 0.13 3.06 9.53
C ILE A 90 0.56 2.66 8.13
N LEU A 91 0.49 3.59 7.17
CA LEU A 91 1.12 3.46 5.87
C LEU A 91 2.54 4.04 5.92
N VAL A 92 3.52 3.29 5.43
CA VAL A 92 4.91 3.73 5.31
C VAL A 92 5.25 3.87 3.83
N PHE A 93 5.48 5.11 3.42
CA PHE A 93 5.91 5.44 2.06
C PHE A 93 7.42 5.62 2.05
N ASN A 94 8.11 4.68 1.40
CA ASN A 94 9.56 4.70 1.20
C ASN A 94 9.86 5.16 -0.22
N TYR A 95 10.64 6.23 -0.37
CA TYR A 95 11.00 6.78 -1.68
C TYR A 95 12.33 7.55 -1.61
N GLU A 96 12.96 7.79 -2.75
CA GLU A 96 14.19 8.58 -2.80
C GLU A 96 13.92 10.05 -2.42
N LYS A 97 14.75 10.60 -1.52
CA LYS A 97 14.57 11.97 -1.03
C LYS A 97 14.60 12.96 -2.21
N ASN A 98 13.66 13.90 -2.23
CA ASN A 98 13.45 14.90 -3.29
C ASN A 98 12.97 14.33 -4.64
N ALA A 99 12.81 13.02 -4.81
CA ALA A 99 12.26 12.43 -6.04
C ALA A 99 10.73 12.33 -6.02
N HIS A 100 10.15 12.11 -4.83
CA HIS A 100 8.71 11.93 -4.66
C HIS A 100 8.20 12.68 -3.43
N ASN A 101 6.88 12.78 -3.34
CA ASN A 101 6.14 13.20 -2.16
C ASN A 101 4.87 12.34 -2.05
N VAL A 102 4.14 12.52 -0.96
CA VAL A 102 2.83 11.89 -0.75
C VAL A 102 1.82 12.97 -0.45
N GLU A 103 0.73 12.98 -1.19
CA GLU A 103 -0.38 13.90 -0.98
C GLU A 103 -1.67 13.12 -0.76
N GLU A 104 -2.37 13.39 0.33
CA GLU A 104 -3.72 12.88 0.52
C GLU A 104 -4.70 13.82 -0.21
N VAL A 105 -5.60 13.25 -1.00
CA VAL A 105 -6.49 14.02 -1.89
C VAL A 105 -7.92 13.48 -1.85
N THR A 106 -8.87 14.24 -2.42
CA THR A 106 -10.23 13.73 -2.64
C THR A 106 -10.25 12.73 -3.79
N LYS A 107 -11.35 11.98 -3.93
CA LYS A 107 -11.51 11.02 -5.02
C LYS A 107 -11.38 11.68 -6.39
N GLU A 108 -11.98 12.84 -6.58
CA GLU A 108 -11.99 13.58 -7.85
C GLU A 108 -10.56 14.00 -8.24
N LYS A 109 -9.78 14.45 -7.26
CA LYS A 109 -8.38 14.82 -7.45
C LYS A 109 -7.48 13.61 -7.68
N TYR A 110 -7.76 12.48 -7.02
CA TYR A 110 -7.11 11.22 -7.32
C TYR A 110 -7.35 10.80 -8.77
N ASP A 111 -8.60 10.78 -9.22
CA ASP A 111 -9.00 10.35 -10.57
C ASP A 111 -8.37 11.24 -11.65
N SER A 112 -8.34 12.56 -11.42
CA SER A 112 -7.75 13.55 -12.33
C SER A 112 -6.26 13.81 -12.15
N CYS A 113 -5.60 13.16 -11.19
CA CYS A 113 -4.21 13.44 -10.81
C CYS A 113 -3.93 14.92 -10.53
N ASN A 114 -4.87 15.58 -9.84
CA ASN A 114 -4.79 16.99 -9.50
C ASN A 114 -4.18 17.19 -8.10
N SER A 115 -2.97 17.77 -8.07
CA SER A 115 -2.20 18.08 -6.86
C SER A 115 -2.47 19.49 -6.29
N VAL A 116 -3.37 20.28 -6.89
CA VAL A 116 -3.70 21.61 -6.38
C VAL A 116 -4.45 21.50 -5.04
N SER A 117 -3.95 22.14 -3.99
CA SER A 117 -4.59 22.21 -2.66
C SER A 117 -5.02 20.83 -2.11
N PRO A 118 -4.08 19.90 -1.88
CA PRO A 118 -4.39 18.58 -1.34
C PRO A 118 -4.88 18.68 0.11
N LEU A 119 -5.46 17.60 0.62
CA LEU A 119 -5.91 17.52 2.02
C LEU A 119 -4.73 17.50 2.99
N SER A 120 -3.60 16.92 2.57
CA SER A 120 -2.34 16.89 3.31
C SER A 120 -1.17 16.68 2.36
N ILE A 121 0.01 17.19 2.73
CA ILE A 121 1.26 17.03 1.97
C ILE A 121 2.32 16.48 2.92
N TYR A 122 3.04 15.46 2.45
CA TYR A 122 4.14 14.85 3.15
C TYR A 122 5.37 14.75 2.21
N SER A 123 6.49 15.31 2.65
CA SER A 123 7.70 15.41 1.83
C SER A 123 8.95 14.79 2.47
N ASN A 124 8.78 14.00 3.55
CA ASN A 124 9.87 13.29 4.22
C ASN A 124 9.90 11.82 3.79
N THR A 125 11.08 11.20 3.79
CA THR A 125 11.21 9.75 3.56
C THR A 125 12.05 9.14 4.69
N PRO A 126 11.63 8.00 5.28
CA PRO A 126 10.34 7.34 5.07
C PRO A 126 9.18 8.15 5.68
N GLN A 127 8.09 8.35 4.95
CA GLN A 127 6.89 9.00 5.50
C GLN A 127 6.01 7.95 6.18
N ARG A 128 5.62 8.21 7.44
CA ARG A 128 4.62 7.41 8.16
C ARG A 128 3.31 8.18 8.22
N VAL A 129 2.21 7.57 7.78
CA VAL A 129 0.87 8.16 7.79
C VAL A 129 -0.06 7.23 8.56
N THR A 130 -0.55 7.68 9.72
CA THR A 130 -1.55 6.93 10.50
C THR A 130 -2.95 7.22 9.95
N ILE A 131 -3.70 6.17 9.64
CA ILE A 131 -5.06 6.30 9.10
C ILE A 131 -6.07 6.37 10.24
N ASN A 132 -6.53 7.57 10.55
CA ASN A 132 -7.39 7.83 11.72
C ASN A 132 -8.89 7.81 11.42
N LYS A 133 -9.28 7.63 10.15
CA LYS A 133 -10.67 7.66 9.72
C LYS A 133 -10.99 6.39 8.93
N SER A 134 -12.23 5.92 9.06
CA SER A 134 -12.75 4.85 8.21
C SER A 134 -13.23 5.41 6.88
N GLY A 135 -13.31 4.55 5.88
CA GLY A 135 -13.77 4.87 4.54
C GLY A 135 -12.62 4.95 3.53
N PRO A 136 -12.87 5.51 2.35
CA PRO A 136 -11.86 5.58 1.30
C PRO A 136 -10.82 6.67 1.60
N HIS A 137 -9.55 6.34 1.37
CA HIS A 137 -8.43 7.27 1.39
C HIS A 137 -7.67 7.19 0.06
N TYR A 138 -7.24 8.34 -0.43
CA TYR A 138 -6.58 8.47 -1.72
C TYR A 138 -5.27 9.23 -1.58
N PHE A 139 -4.19 8.63 -2.08
CA PHE A 139 -2.86 9.18 -2.05
C PHE A 139 -2.30 9.28 -3.47
N ILE A 140 -1.60 10.38 -3.77
CA ILE A 140 -0.90 10.58 -5.04
C ILE A 140 0.52 11.10 -4.78
N CYS A 141 1.40 10.95 -5.77
CA CYS A 141 2.58 11.79 -5.85
C CYS A 141 2.23 13.03 -6.67
N GLY A 142 2.44 14.22 -6.09
CA GLY A 142 2.15 15.51 -6.71
C GLY A 142 3.23 16.04 -7.66
N VAL A 143 4.39 15.35 -7.74
CA VAL A 143 5.43 15.69 -8.73
C VAL A 143 4.84 15.55 -10.15
N PRO A 144 4.99 16.56 -11.03
CA PRO A 144 4.36 16.56 -12.35
C PRO A 144 4.60 15.27 -13.14
N GLY A 145 3.51 14.67 -13.63
CA GLY A 145 3.53 13.44 -14.42
C GLY A 145 3.53 12.13 -13.62
N HIS A 146 3.94 12.14 -12.34
CA HIS A 146 4.12 10.91 -11.55
C HIS A 146 2.79 10.20 -11.26
N CYS A 147 1.78 10.94 -10.81
CA CYS A 147 0.44 10.37 -10.57
C CYS A 147 -0.15 9.75 -11.85
N SER A 148 -0.08 10.47 -12.98
CA SER A 148 -0.61 10.01 -14.27
C SER A 148 0.13 8.79 -14.81
N ALA A 149 1.43 8.67 -14.47
CA ALA A 149 2.23 7.48 -14.76
C ALA A 149 1.97 6.31 -13.79
N GLY A 150 1.05 6.46 -12.84
CA GLY A 150 0.59 5.37 -11.97
C GLY A 150 1.05 5.45 -10.52
N GLN A 151 1.75 6.50 -10.11
CA GLN A 151 2.14 6.69 -8.71
C GLN A 151 0.98 7.24 -7.86
N LYS A 152 0.01 6.37 -7.61
CA LYS A 152 -1.22 6.68 -6.87
C LYS A 152 -1.75 5.43 -6.17
N LEU A 153 -2.31 5.62 -4.97
CA LEU A 153 -2.85 4.56 -4.12
C LEU A 153 -4.26 4.93 -3.65
N ALA A 154 -5.20 4.01 -3.80
CA ALA A 154 -6.51 4.08 -3.17
C ALA A 154 -6.65 2.91 -2.20
N ILE A 155 -7.10 3.19 -0.98
CA ILE A 155 -7.41 2.17 0.03
C ILE A 155 -8.79 2.42 0.61
N ASN A 156 -9.39 1.36 1.15
CA ASN A 156 -10.62 1.46 1.94
C ASN A 156 -10.37 0.95 3.35
N VAL A 157 -10.64 1.78 4.34
CA VAL A 157 -10.32 1.53 5.75
C VAL A 157 -11.58 1.19 6.52
N THR A 158 -11.54 0.09 7.25
CA THR A 158 -12.67 -0.38 8.08
C THR A 158 -12.50 0.08 9.53
N THR A 159 -13.61 0.22 10.25
CA THR A 159 -13.54 0.43 11.70
C THR A 159 -13.09 -0.86 12.39
N ILE A 160 -12.39 -0.72 13.52
CA ILE A 160 -12.17 -1.86 14.42
C ILE A 160 -13.52 -2.11 15.12
N THR A 161 -14.35 -2.99 14.57
CA THR A 161 -15.44 -3.56 15.35
C THR A 161 -14.77 -4.50 16.35
N ALA A 162 -14.69 -4.08 17.61
CA ALA A 162 -14.41 -5.02 18.68
C ALA A 162 -15.53 -6.06 18.61
N THR A 163 -15.21 -7.29 18.19
CA THR A 163 -16.11 -8.41 18.36
C THR A 163 -16.42 -8.47 19.84
N ALA A 164 -17.62 -8.04 20.22
CA ALA A 164 -18.12 -8.24 21.57
C ALA A 164 -17.93 -9.72 21.87
N THR A 165 -17.25 -10.01 22.98
CA THR A 165 -17.13 -11.35 23.53
C THR A 165 -18.50 -12.01 23.44
N ALA A 166 -18.62 -13.07 22.63
CA ALA A 166 -19.85 -13.84 22.55
C ALA A 166 -20.09 -14.46 23.94
N THR A 167 -20.88 -13.80 24.78
CA THR A 167 -21.52 -14.44 25.91
C THR A 167 -22.46 -15.48 25.34
N PHE A 168 -22.06 -16.75 25.43
CA PHE A 168 -22.91 -17.89 25.12
C PHE A 168 -24.24 -17.74 25.87
N PRO A 169 -25.41 -17.65 25.19
CA PRO A 169 -26.67 -17.79 25.88
C PRO A 169 -26.84 -19.27 26.26
N SER A 170 -26.84 -19.54 27.56
CA SER A 170 -27.17 -20.85 28.11
C SER A 170 -28.57 -21.25 27.67
N SER A 171 -28.66 -22.39 26.99
CA SER A 171 -29.91 -23.00 26.55
C SER A 171 -30.70 -23.50 27.75
N ASN A 172 -31.86 -22.91 28.01
CA ASN A 172 -32.94 -23.62 28.71
C ASN A 172 -34.26 -23.34 27.99
N ALA A 173 -34.75 -24.37 27.33
CA ALA A 173 -36.03 -24.40 26.63
C ALA A 173 -37.19 -24.37 27.63
N THR A 174 -38.23 -23.56 27.37
CA THR A 174 -39.64 -23.94 27.62
C THR A 174 -40.58 -23.05 26.77
N LEU A 175 -41.46 -23.68 25.99
CA LEU A 175 -42.63 -23.16 25.24
C LEU A 175 -43.90 -23.54 26.04
N PRO A 176 -44.99 -22.74 26.19
CA PRO A 176 -46.06 -22.47 25.18
C PRO A 176 -46.73 -21.06 25.31
N SER A 177 -47.69 -20.54 24.54
CA SER A 177 -48.43 -20.82 23.28
C SER A 177 -49.23 -19.55 22.92
N THR A 178 -49.64 -19.40 21.63
CA THR A 178 -50.87 -18.70 21.11
C THR A 178 -51.04 -17.18 21.37
N SER A 179 -51.53 -16.29 20.49
CA SER A 179 -52.06 -16.22 19.11
C SER A 179 -51.96 -14.72 18.74
N THR A 180 -51.78 -14.28 17.49
CA THR A 180 -52.90 -13.82 16.64
C THR A 180 -52.32 -13.31 15.32
N THR A 181 -52.83 -13.90 14.24
CA THR A 181 -52.80 -13.48 12.83
C THR A 181 -53.19 -12.02 12.61
N LEU A 182 -52.47 -11.30 11.74
CA LEU A 182 -53.09 -10.60 10.63
C LEU A 182 -52.19 -10.61 9.38
N SER A 183 -52.85 -11.01 8.30
CA SER A 183 -52.40 -11.18 6.93
C SER A 183 -52.22 -9.84 6.22
N PHE A 184 -51.23 -9.71 5.34
CA PHE A 184 -51.42 -9.15 4.00
C PHE A 184 -50.24 -9.53 3.09
N SER A 185 -50.55 -10.11 1.92
CA SER A 185 -49.60 -10.53 0.87
C SER A 185 -49.56 -9.50 -0.28
N PRO A 186 -48.62 -9.63 -1.26
CA PRO A 186 -48.06 -8.55 -2.07
C PRO A 186 -48.71 -8.41 -3.46
N PRO A 187 -48.19 -7.50 -4.30
CA PRO A 187 -47.80 -7.90 -5.67
C PRO A 187 -46.40 -7.35 -6.03
N GLN A 188 -45.41 -8.15 -6.47
CA GLN A 188 -45.21 -8.82 -7.77
C GLN A 188 -45.19 -7.89 -9.02
N ASN A 189 -43.96 -7.60 -9.46
CA ASN A 189 -43.42 -7.69 -10.83
C ASN A 189 -44.14 -6.99 -11.99
N HIS A 190 -43.44 -6.10 -12.70
CA HIS A 190 -43.32 -6.16 -14.17
C HIS A 190 -41.89 -5.76 -14.60
N GLY A 191 -41.17 -6.69 -15.22
CA GLY A 191 -39.88 -6.45 -15.86
C GLY A 191 -39.99 -5.78 -17.23
N ALA A 192 -38.85 -5.34 -17.75
CA ALA A 192 -38.60 -5.21 -19.19
C ALA A 192 -37.09 -5.22 -19.45
N ALA A 193 -36.67 -6.14 -20.31
CA ALA A 193 -35.39 -6.11 -21.00
C ALA A 193 -35.35 -4.93 -21.99
N SER A 194 -34.19 -4.33 -22.21
CA SER A 194 -33.94 -3.50 -23.38
C SER A 194 -32.57 -3.84 -23.97
N LEU A 195 -32.61 -4.34 -25.22
CA LEU A 195 -31.48 -4.56 -26.11
C LEU A 195 -31.36 -3.35 -27.05
N GLY A 196 -30.14 -2.95 -27.37
CA GLY A 196 -29.82 -2.03 -28.47
C GLY A 196 -29.06 -0.78 -28.01
N LEU A 197 -28.11 -0.19 -28.74
CA LEU A 197 -27.70 -0.37 -30.13
C LEU A 197 -26.27 0.17 -30.30
N PHE A 198 -25.64 -0.27 -31.39
CA PHE A 198 -24.32 0.05 -31.89
C PHE A 198 -24.03 1.55 -32.11
N GLY A 199 -22.77 1.93 -31.87
CA GLY A 199 -21.92 2.70 -32.78
C GLY A 199 -22.39 4.06 -33.30
N ILE A 200 -21.82 5.15 -32.75
CA ILE A 200 -21.62 6.43 -33.47
C ILE A 200 -20.40 7.27 -33.02
N MET A 201 -19.48 6.76 -32.17
CA MET A 201 -18.29 7.54 -31.75
C MET A 201 -17.09 7.41 -32.71
N LEU A 202 -17.35 7.44 -34.01
CA LEU A 202 -16.32 7.60 -35.06
C LEU A 202 -16.85 8.54 -36.15
N TYR A 203 -17.18 9.78 -35.78
CA TYR A 203 -17.54 10.81 -36.77
C TYR A 203 -16.99 12.22 -36.46
N ILE A 204 -16.16 12.39 -35.42
CA ILE A 204 -15.54 13.69 -35.11
C ILE A 204 -14.16 13.86 -35.80
N VAL A 205 -13.60 12.83 -36.43
CA VAL A 205 -12.24 12.90 -37.03
C VAL A 205 -12.24 13.41 -38.49
N VAL A 206 -13.39 13.68 -39.12
CA VAL A 206 -13.44 14.11 -40.54
C VAL A 206 -13.76 15.59 -40.74
N ALA A 207 -13.91 16.37 -39.66
CA ALA A 207 -14.20 17.81 -39.77
C ALA A 207 -12.96 18.72 -39.65
N PHE A 208 -11.74 18.15 -39.57
CA PHE A 208 -10.49 18.93 -39.51
C PHE A 208 -9.67 18.90 -40.81
N PHE A 209 -10.25 18.44 -41.92
CA PHE A 209 -9.60 18.48 -43.23
C PHE A 209 -10.53 19.04 -44.32
N TYR A 210 -11.07 20.22 -44.09
CA TYR A 210 -11.43 21.14 -45.17
C TYR A 210 -11.17 22.59 -44.75
#